data_AF-A0A4Y2C777-F1
#
_entry.id   AF-A0A4Y2C777-F1
#
_cell.length_a   1.000
_cell.length_b   1.000
_cell.length_c   1.000
_cell.angle_alpha   90.00
_cell.angle_beta   90.00
_cell.angle_gamma   90.00
#
_symmetry.space_group_name_H-M   'P 1'
#
loop_
_entity.id
_entity.type
_entity.pdbx_description
1 polymer ?
#
loop_
_entity_poly.entity_id
_entity_poly.type
_entity_poly.pdbx_seq_one_letter_code
_entity_poly.pdbx_strand_id
1 'polypeptide(L)'
;MRNKENIRIQNLLLEEMTEELQEQRELLGKDAKKNIETIQPENRKTYNKKRKKASEYNKGDLVTIQRTQFGVGLKLRPKFLGLYKVTKVNSKDRYEVEKVGHHEVPNVTTTSADLMKSFSTK
;
A
#
# COMPACT_ATOMS: atom_id res chain seq x y z
N MET A 1 -37.12 44.53 16.20
CA MET A 1 -37.82 43.29 15.77
C MET A 1 -37.23 42.81 14.46
N ARG A 2 -36.85 41.54 14.33
CA ARG A 2 -36.47 40.98 13.02
C ARG A 2 -37.73 40.96 12.14
N ASN A 3 -37.68 41.65 11.00
CA ASN A 3 -38.75 41.63 10.01
C ASN A 3 -38.74 40.27 9.27
N LYS A 4 -39.91 39.65 9.07
CA LYS A 4 -40.04 38.36 8.38
C LYS A 4 -39.51 38.42 6.94
N GLU A 5 -39.67 39.56 6.27
CA GLU A 5 -39.14 39.79 4.92
C GLU A 5 -37.61 39.76 4.90
N ASN A 6 -36.95 40.36 5.91
CA ASN A 6 -35.48 40.33 6.01
C ASN A 6 -34.95 38.90 6.21
N ILE A 7 -35.67 38.05 6.95
CA ILE A 7 -35.30 36.64 7.14
C ILE A 7 -35.47 35.87 5.82
N ARG A 8 -36.55 36.14 5.07
CA ARG A 8 -36.80 35.52 3.76
C ARG A 8 -35.73 35.89 2.73
N ILE A 9 -35.38 37.18 2.66
CA ILE A 9 -34.31 37.68 1.78
C ILE A 9 -32.96 37.05 2.15
N GLN A 10 -32.65 36.95 3.45
CA GLN A 10 -31.42 36.31 3.91
C GLN A 10 -31.36 34.83 3.53
N ASN A 11 -32.47 34.09 3.63
CA ASN A 11 -32.51 32.68 3.25
C ASN A 11 -32.32 32.48 1.74
N LEU A 12 -32.97 33.31 0.91
CA LEU A 12 -32.80 33.28 -0.54
C LEU A 12 -31.35 33.55 -0.95
N LEU A 13 -30.70 34.52 -0.30
CA LEU A 13 -29.31 34.86 -0.58
C LEU A 13 -28.35 33.76 -0.13
N LEU A 14 -28.65 33.08 0.99
CA LEU A 14 -27.89 31.91 1.44
C LEU A 14 -28.06 30.73 0.48
N GLU A 15 -29.26 30.50 -0.02
CA GLU A 15 -29.56 29.42 -0.97
C GLU A 15 -28.77 29.61 -2.28
N GLU A 16 -28.84 30.82 -2.86
CA GLU A 16 -28.06 31.19 -4.05
C GLU A 16 -26.55 31.02 -3.83
N MET A 17 -26.01 31.52 -2.71
CA MET A 17 -24.60 31.32 -2.36
C MET A 17 -24.23 29.83 -2.22
N THR A 18 -25.13 29.00 -1.68
CA THR A 18 -24.88 27.56 -1.57
C THR A 18 -24.91 26.86 -2.91
N GLU A 19 -25.80 27.26 -3.82
CA GLU A 19 -25.89 26.73 -5.17
C GLU A 19 -24.62 27.07 -5.97
N GLU A 20 -24.18 28.32 -5.95
CA GLU A 20 -22.93 28.75 -6.60
C GLU A 20 -21.72 27.95 -6.09
N LEU A 21 -21.60 27.77 -4.77
CA LEU A 21 -20.51 26.99 -4.17
C LEU A 21 -20.58 25.51 -4.57
N GLN A 22 -21.78 24.97 -4.71
CA GLN A 22 -21.99 23.58 -5.13
C GLN A 22 -21.57 23.39 -6.60
N GLU A 23 -21.97 24.30 -7.49
CA GLU A 23 -21.56 24.28 -8.89
C GLU A 23 -20.03 24.37 -9.03
N GLN A 24 -19.38 25.27 -8.28
CA GLN A 24 -17.92 25.40 -8.27
C GLN A 24 -17.23 24.11 -7.82
N ARG A 25 -17.78 23.45 -6.78
CA ARG A 25 -17.26 22.14 -6.31
C ARG A 25 -17.42 21.05 -7.35
N GLU A 26 -18.54 21.02 -8.06
CA GLU A 26 -18.77 20.04 -9.12
C GLU A 26 -17.83 20.25 -10.30
N LEU A 27 -17.60 21.50 -10.71
CA LEU A 27 -16.63 21.84 -11.74
C LEU A 27 -15.21 21.39 -11.33
N LEU A 28 -14.79 21.74 -10.11
CA LEU A 28 -13.50 21.30 -9.57
C LEU A 28 -13.39 19.77 -9.51
N GLY A 29 -14.46 19.08 -9.13
CA GLY A 29 -14.52 17.62 -9.10
C GLY A 29 -14.39 17.00 -10.50
N LYS A 30 -15.04 17.59 -11.51
CA LYS A 30 -14.94 17.17 -12.92
C LYS A 30 -13.51 17.36 -13.45
N ASP A 31 -12.89 18.50 -13.16
CA ASP A 31 -11.51 18.79 -13.58
C ASP A 31 -10.50 17.88 -12.88
N ALA A 32 -10.64 17.70 -11.57
CA ALA A 32 -9.80 16.78 -10.80
C ALA A 32 -9.93 15.34 -11.33
N LYS A 33 -11.15 14.89 -11.63
CA LYS A 33 -11.39 13.57 -12.21
C LYS A 33 -10.69 13.42 -13.56
N LYS A 34 -10.84 14.40 -14.46
CA LYS A 34 -10.16 14.40 -15.77
C LYS A 34 -8.65 14.35 -15.63
N ASN A 35 -8.08 15.12 -14.70
CA ASN A 35 -6.63 15.13 -14.43
C ASN A 35 -6.14 13.80 -13.86
N ILE A 36 -6.90 13.16 -12.96
CA ILE A 36 -6.55 11.84 -12.44
C ILE A 36 -6.61 10.81 -13.58
N GLU A 37 -7.66 10.83 -14.40
CA GLU A 37 -7.82 9.91 -15.52
C GLU A 37 -6.68 10.03 -16.56
N THR A 38 -6.12 11.22 -16.78
CA THR A 38 -4.97 11.42 -17.67
C THR A 38 -3.65 10.98 -17.02
N ILE A 39 -3.44 11.28 -15.75
CA ILE A 39 -2.17 11.00 -15.04
C ILE A 39 -2.02 9.51 -14.69
N GLN A 40 -3.09 8.82 -14.32
CA GLN A 40 -3.05 7.39 -13.94
C GLN A 40 -2.41 6.48 -15.00
N PRO A 41 -2.78 6.54 -16.30
CA PRO A 41 -2.16 5.71 -17.32
C PRO A 41 -0.69 6.08 -17.56
N GLU A 42 -0.33 7.36 -17.46
CA GLU A 42 1.06 7.80 -17.58
C GLU A 42 1.92 7.28 -16.43
N ASN A 43 1.45 7.41 -15.19
CA ASN A 43 2.08 6.84 -14.01
C ASN A 43 2.25 5.31 -14.15
N ARG A 44 1.22 4.62 -14.63
CA ARG A 44 1.27 3.18 -14.89
C ARG A 44 2.34 2.83 -15.93
N LYS A 45 2.42 3.57 -17.05
CA LYS A 45 3.45 3.37 -18.08
C LYS A 45 4.86 3.56 -17.51
N THR A 46 5.06 4.66 -16.79
CA THR A 46 6.37 5.02 -16.20
C THR A 46 6.82 4.00 -15.16
N TYR A 47 5.91 3.56 -14.28
CA TYR A 47 6.19 2.52 -13.30
C TYR A 47 6.50 1.17 -13.97
N ASN A 48 5.63 0.72 -14.89
CA ASN A 48 5.81 -0.56 -15.58
C ASN A 48 7.10 -0.63 -16.40
N LYS A 49 7.58 0.50 -16.94
CA LYS A 49 8.84 0.58 -17.69
C LYS A 49 10.05 0.08 -16.88
N LYS A 50 10.06 0.29 -15.56
CA LYS A 50 11.16 -0.11 -14.66
C LYS A 50 10.84 -1.35 -13.81
N ARG A 51 9.58 -1.82 -13.82
CA ARG A 51 9.12 -2.92 -12.97
C ARG A 51 9.72 -4.25 -13.45
N LYS A 52 10.36 -4.97 -12.53
CA LYS A 52 10.77 -6.37 -12.72
C LYS A 52 9.75 -7.29 -12.05
N LYS A 53 9.55 -8.49 -12.60
CA LYS A 53 8.77 -9.53 -11.91
C LYS A 53 9.49 -9.94 -10.63
N ALA A 54 8.72 -10.13 -9.56
CA ALA A 54 9.22 -10.66 -8.32
C ALA A 54 9.71 -12.11 -8.50
N SER A 55 10.57 -12.57 -7.61
CA SER A 55 10.91 -13.99 -7.55
C SER A 55 9.69 -14.79 -7.09
N GLU A 56 9.35 -15.83 -7.83
CA GLU A 56 8.25 -16.73 -7.52
C GLU A 56 8.75 -17.85 -6.61
N TYR A 57 7.98 -18.15 -5.56
CA TYR A 57 8.27 -19.23 -4.62
C TYR A 57 7.06 -20.16 -4.53
N ASN A 58 7.33 -21.46 -4.46
CA ASN A 58 6.30 -22.48 -4.34
C ASN A 58 6.14 -22.93 -2.89
N LYS A 59 4.98 -23.50 -2.59
CA LYS A 59 4.74 -24.13 -1.29
C LYS A 59 5.75 -25.26 -1.06
N GLY A 60 6.43 -25.23 0.08
CA GLY A 60 7.47 -26.18 0.44
C GLY A 60 8.89 -25.69 0.19
N ASP A 61 9.07 -24.60 -0.57
CA ASP A 61 10.39 -24.04 -0.83
C ASP A 61 11.05 -23.55 0.46
N LEU A 62 12.35 -23.78 0.55
CA LEU A 62 13.19 -23.29 1.63
C LEU A 62 13.73 -21.91 1.27
N VAL A 63 13.53 -20.97 2.17
CA VAL A 63 13.79 -19.55 1.97
C VAL A 63 14.39 -18.94 3.22
N THR A 64 15.24 -17.95 3.06
CA THR A 64 15.71 -17.09 4.14
C THR A 64 15.03 -15.74 4.03
N ILE A 65 14.71 -15.14 5.18
CA ILE A 65 13.93 -13.89 5.24
C ILE A 65 14.82 -12.77 5.77
N GLN A 66 14.73 -11.61 5.14
CA GLN A 66 15.42 -10.42 5.58
C GLN A 66 14.79 -9.86 6.86
N ARG A 67 15.63 -9.46 7.79
CA ARG A 67 15.21 -8.79 9.02
C ARG A 67 14.63 -7.40 8.71
N THR A 68 13.41 -7.15 9.19
CA THR A 68 12.69 -5.88 8.98
C THR A 68 12.67 -4.99 10.23
N GLN A 69 12.88 -5.57 11.42
CA GLN A 69 12.93 -4.80 12.66
C GLN A 69 14.26 -4.02 12.74
N PHE A 70 14.17 -2.72 13.01
CA PHE A 70 15.32 -1.84 13.26
C PHE A 70 15.46 -1.56 14.75
N GLY A 71 16.68 -1.29 15.22
CA GLY A 71 16.94 -1.01 16.64
C GLY A 71 18.43 -0.97 17.00
N VAL A 72 18.72 -0.63 18.25
CA VAL A 72 20.08 -0.53 18.80
C VAL A 72 20.76 -1.90 18.91
N GLY A 73 22.08 -1.97 18.68
CA GLY A 73 22.86 -3.22 18.79
C GLY A 73 22.73 -4.19 17.60
N LEU A 74 22.10 -3.77 16.50
CA LEU A 74 21.73 -4.65 15.39
C LEU A 74 22.65 -4.54 14.16
N LYS A 75 23.65 -3.65 14.24
CA LYS A 75 24.67 -3.44 13.20
C LYS A 75 25.54 -4.68 12.95
N LEU A 76 25.80 -5.48 13.99
CA LEU A 76 26.61 -6.71 13.91
C LEU A 76 25.77 -7.98 13.66
N ARG A 77 24.44 -7.88 13.68
CA ARG A 77 23.56 -9.03 13.47
C ARG A 77 23.41 -9.33 11.96
N PRO A 78 23.25 -10.61 11.58
CA PRO A 78 23.06 -10.95 10.18
C PRO A 78 21.78 -10.32 9.62
N LYS A 79 21.87 -9.86 8.36
CA LYS A 79 20.75 -9.22 7.65
C LYS A 79 19.61 -10.20 7.35
N PHE A 80 19.94 -11.46 7.09
CA PHE A 80 18.98 -12.54 6.88
C PHE A 80 18.84 -13.37 8.15
N LEU A 81 17.61 -13.72 8.46
CA LEU A 81 17.25 -14.63 9.53
C LEU A 81 17.52 -16.08 9.11
N GLY A 82 17.23 -17.01 10.01
CA GLY A 82 17.33 -18.44 9.76
C GLY A 82 16.44 -18.93 8.62
N LEU A 83 16.44 -20.25 8.44
CA LEU A 83 15.69 -20.91 7.38
C LEU A 83 14.19 -20.92 7.68
N TYR A 84 13.38 -20.69 6.65
CA TYR A 84 11.93 -20.80 6.67
C TYR A 84 11.48 -21.67 5.51
N LYS A 85 10.29 -22.24 5.65
CA LYS A 85 9.58 -23.00 4.63
C LYS A 85 8.34 -22.25 4.22
N VAL A 86 8.10 -22.10 2.92
CA VAL A 86 6.86 -21.49 2.41
C VAL A 86 5.68 -22.41 2.68
N THR A 87 4.71 -21.96 3.48
CA THR A 87 3.50 -22.72 3.81
C THR A 87 2.33 -22.36 2.90
N LYS A 88 2.24 -21.09 2.50
CA LYS A 88 1.16 -20.58 1.67
C LYS A 88 1.64 -19.46 0.74
N VAL A 89 1.18 -19.50 -0.50
CA VAL A 89 1.35 -18.42 -1.48
C VAL A 89 0.13 -17.51 -1.40
N ASN A 90 0.33 -16.24 -1.06
CA ASN A 90 -0.70 -15.22 -0.99
C ASN A 90 -0.62 -14.28 -2.20
N SER A 91 -1.68 -13.48 -2.42
CA SER A 91 -1.73 -12.53 -3.54
C SER A 91 -0.67 -11.42 -3.42
N LYS A 92 -0.29 -10.82 -4.56
CA LYS A 92 0.64 -9.68 -4.67
C LYS A 92 2.06 -10.01 -4.14
N ASP A 93 2.60 -11.15 -4.54
CA ASP A 93 3.98 -11.57 -4.25
C ASP A 93 4.26 -11.69 -2.74
N ARG A 94 3.25 -12.10 -1.97
CA ARG A 94 3.34 -12.31 -0.52
C ARG A 94 3.27 -13.79 -0.19
N TYR A 95 3.96 -14.19 0.86
CA TYR A 95 4.07 -15.57 1.27
C TYR A 95 3.90 -15.68 2.78
N GLU A 96 3.24 -16.75 3.19
CA GLU A 96 3.27 -17.22 4.57
C GLU A 96 4.40 -18.23 4.68
N VAL A 97 5.17 -18.08 5.74
CA VAL A 97 6.41 -18.83 5.94
C VAL A 97 6.47 -19.32 7.38
N GLU A 98 6.91 -20.55 7.53
CA GLU A 98 7.08 -21.21 8.82
C GLU A 98 8.55 -21.45 9.09
N LYS A 99 8.97 -21.20 10.32
CA LYS A 99 10.37 -21.27 10.73
C LYS A 99 10.85 -22.71 10.79
N VAL A 100 12.02 -22.97 10.24
CA VAL A 100 12.72 -24.25 10.36
C VAL A 100 13.81 -24.13 11.43
N GLY A 101 13.66 -24.86 12.54
CA GLY A 101 14.61 -24.87 13.66
C GLY A 101 14.36 -23.82 14.76
N HIS A 102 15.30 -23.69 15.69
CA HIS A 102 15.20 -22.80 16.85
C HIS A 102 15.92 -21.47 16.61
N HIS A 103 15.15 -20.41 16.39
CA HIS A 103 15.60 -19.02 16.28
C HIS A 103 14.64 -18.14 17.09
N GLU A 104 15.04 -16.93 17.48
CA GLU A 104 14.25 -16.04 18.37
C GLU A 104 12.99 -15.40 17.72
N VAL A 105 12.68 -15.75 16.47
CA VAL A 105 11.65 -15.10 15.64
C VAL A 105 10.33 -15.91 15.67
N PRO A 106 9.15 -15.28 15.47
CA PRO A 106 7.87 -15.98 15.43
C PRO A 106 7.87 -17.21 14.52
N ASN A 107 7.15 -18.25 14.93
CA ASN A 107 7.12 -19.54 14.21
C ASN A 107 6.46 -19.41 12.83
N VAL A 108 5.42 -18.58 12.71
CA VAL A 108 4.74 -18.30 11.44
C VAL A 108 4.79 -16.80 11.21
N THR A 109 5.11 -16.39 9.99
CA THR A 109 5.20 -14.97 9.60
C THR A 109 4.68 -14.79 8.17
N THR A 110 4.30 -13.57 7.80
CA THR A 110 4.02 -13.19 6.41
C THR A 110 5.11 -12.28 5.89
N THR A 111 5.61 -12.52 4.67
CA THR A 111 6.70 -11.75 4.06
C THR A 111 6.46 -11.55 2.57
N SER A 112 7.02 -10.47 2.01
CA SER A 112 7.00 -10.20 0.57
C SER A 112 8.21 -10.84 -0.12
N ALA A 113 8.07 -11.22 -1.39
CA ALA A 113 9.13 -11.80 -2.22
C ALA A 113 10.47 -11.03 -2.17
N ASP A 114 10.39 -9.70 -2.15
CA ASP A 114 11.56 -8.80 -2.16
C ASP A 114 12.47 -8.95 -0.92
N LEU A 115 11.92 -9.48 0.17
CA LEU A 115 12.61 -9.71 1.43
C LEU A 115 13.02 -11.18 1.60
N MET A 116 12.82 -12.02 0.58
CA MET A 116 13.10 -13.45 0.61
C MET A 116 14.29 -13.77 -0.30
N LYS A 117 15.00 -14.84 0.05
CA LYS A 117 16.00 -15.47 -0.82
C LYS A 117 15.83 -16.98 -0.79
N SER A 118 15.84 -17.61 -1.96
CA SER A 118 15.84 -19.07 -2.06
C SER A 118 17.07 -19.65 -1.37
N PHE A 119 16.86 -20.72 -0.61
CA PHE A 119 17.92 -21.50 -0.01
C PHE A 119 18.11 -22.75 -0.84
N SER A 120 19.21 -22.81 -1.59
CA SER A 120 19.60 -23.99 -2.35
C SER A 120 20.76 -24.67 -1.64
N THR A 121 20.57 -25.93 -1.28
CA THR A 121 21.67 -26.81 -0.88
C THR A 121 22.37 -27.22 -2.18
N LYS A 122 23.49 -26.57 -2.49
CA LYS A 122 24.43 -27.07 -3.49
C LYS A 122 25.14 -28.31 -2.97
#